data_AF-A0A838HN71-F1
#
_entry.id   AF-A0A838HN71-F1
#
_cell.length_a   1.000
_cell.length_b   1.000
_cell.length_c   1.000
_cell.angle_alpha   90.00
_cell.angle_beta   90.00
_cell.angle_gamma   90.00
#
_symmetry.space_group_name_H-M   'P 1'
#
loop_
_entity.id
_entity.type
_entity.pdbx_description
1 polymer ?
#
loop_
_entity_poly.entity_id
_entity_poly.type
_entity_poly.pdbx_seq_one_letter_code
_entity_poly.pdbx_strand_id
1 'polypeptide(L)' 'MDRRVQILLDGRRYDLLEREAARRETSVAALIRAAIDRTYAGDDANRREAGRRLLAAPPMPVEDWEQMKAQMLDEMSGG' A
#
# COMPACT_ATOMS: atom_id res chain seq x y z
N MET A 1 7.83 -16.71 -12.75
CA MET A 1 8.83 -16.82 -13.83
C MET A 1 9.84 -15.71 -13.61
N ASP A 2 11.13 -16.03 -13.59
CA ASP A 2 12.18 -15.03 -13.35
C ASP A 2 12.80 -14.54 -14.67
N ARG A 3 13.14 -13.25 -14.73
CA ARG A 3 13.77 -12.60 -15.89
C ARG A 3 14.98 -11.79 -15.40
N ARG A 4 16.10 -11.85 -16.14
CA ARG A 4 17.28 -11.02 -15.86
C ARG A 4 17.17 -9.68 -16.57
N VAL A 5 17.34 -8.60 -15.82
CA VAL A 5 17.37 -7.22 -16.34
C VAL A 5 18.73 -6.61 -16.01
N GLN A 6 19.27 -5.79 -16.93
CA GLN A 6 20.47 -4.99 -16.71
C GLN A 6 20.10 -3.51 -16.83
N ILE A 7 20.52 -2.71 -15.85
CA ILE A 7 20.25 -1.26 -15.80
C ILE A 7 21.56 -0.57 -15.46
N LEU A 8 21.90 0.48 -16.23
CA LEU A 8 23.03 1.34 -15.94
C LEU A 8 22.61 2.44 -14.98
N LEU A 9 23.34 2.59 -13.87
CA LEU A 9 23.18 3.66 -12.91
C LEU A 9 24.43 4.54 -12.94
N ASP A 10 24.23 5.85 -12.83
CA ASP A 10 25.36 6.74 -12.54
C ASP A 10 25.90 6.45 -11.12
N GLY A 11 27.16 6.83 -10.88
CA GLY A 11 27.85 6.55 -9.62
C GLY A 11 27.11 7.12 -8.41
N ARG A 12 26.55 8.32 -8.52
CA ARG A 12 25.80 8.96 -7.43
C ARG A 12 24.58 8.15 -7.01
N ARG A 13 23.82 7.60 -7.96
CA ARG A 13 22.66 6.74 -7.68
C ARG A 13 23.09 5.41 -7.09
N TYR A 14 24.18 4.83 -7.58
CA TYR A 14 24.69 3.56 -7.06
C TYR A 14 25.17 3.71 -5.61
N ASP A 15 25.95 4.76 -5.30
CA ASP A 15 26.41 5.06 -3.94
C ASP A 15 25.25 5.23 -2.95
N LEU A 16 24.15 5.85 -3.40
CA LEU A 16 22.95 6.00 -2.57
C LEU A 16 22.32 4.63 -2.25
N LEU A 17 22.24 3.74 -3.23
CA LEU A 17 21.71 2.39 -3.03
C LEU A 17 22.62 1.57 -2.12
N GLU A 18 23.94 1.66 -2.26
CA GLU A 18 24.89 0.96 -1.38
C GLU A 18 24.77 1.42 0.07
N ARG A 19 24.75 2.73 0.31
CA ARG A 19 24.58 3.28 1.68
C ARG A 19 23.29 2.80 2.30
N GLU A 20 22.20 2.84 1.55
CA GLU A 20 20.89 2.44 2.05
C GLU A 20 20.80 0.92 2.28
N ALA A 21 21.42 0.12 1.41
CA ALA A 21 21.51 -1.32 1.56
C ALA A 21 22.31 -1.70 2.81
N ALA A 22 23.45 -1.05 3.05
CA ALA A 22 24.26 -1.23 4.25
C ALA A 22 23.47 -0.83 5.51
N ARG A 23 22.79 0.33 5.49
CA ARG A 23 21.98 0.82 6.61
C ARG A 23 20.84 -0.14 6.99
N ARG A 24 20.30 -0.88 6.02
CA ARG A 24 19.20 -1.85 6.21
C ARG A 24 19.67 -3.30 6.31
N GLU A 25 20.99 -3.54 6.35
CA GLU A 25 21.59 -4.88 6.36
C GLU A 25 21.04 -5.79 5.25
N THR A 26 20.88 -5.24 4.05
CA THR A 26 20.33 -5.94 2.89
C THR A 26 21.18 -5.72 1.65
N SER A 27 20.80 -6.33 0.53
CA SER A 27 21.48 -6.14 -0.76
C SER A 27 20.82 -5.05 -1.59
N VAL A 28 21.60 -4.41 -2.46
CA VAL A 28 21.08 -3.47 -3.48
C VAL A 28 19.96 -4.12 -4.31
N ALA A 29 20.12 -5.40 -4.68
CA ALA A 29 19.10 -6.14 -5.42
C ALA A 29 17.80 -6.34 -4.63
N ALA A 30 17.87 -6.64 -3.33
CA ALA A 30 16.69 -6.73 -2.48
C ALA A 30 16.00 -5.36 -2.35
N LEU A 31 16.77 -4.29 -2.26
CA LEU A 31 16.26 -2.92 -2.17
C LEU A 31 15.53 -2.49 -3.45
N ILE A 32 16.11 -2.79 -4.62
CA ILE A 32 15.49 -2.54 -5.92
C ILE A 32 14.17 -3.33 -6.06
N ARG A 33 14.17 -4.62 -5.70
CA ARG A 33 12.93 -5.44 -5.72
C ARG A 33 11.86 -4.87 -4.81
N ALA A 34 12.20 -4.53 -3.57
CA ALA A 34 11.25 -3.92 -2.63
C ALA A 34 10.73 -2.56 -3.13
N ALA A 35 11.54 -1.77 -3.82
CA ALA A 35 11.11 -0.51 -4.43
C ALA A 35 10.16 -0.75 -5.60
N ILE A 36 10.42 -1.76 -6.45
CA ILE A 36 9.53 -2.20 -7.53
C ILE A 36 8.20 -2.67 -6.93
N ASP A 37 8.24 -3.56 -5.95
CA ASP A 37 7.03 -4.05 -5.27
C ASP A 37 6.28 -2.89 -4.62
N ARG A 38 6.93 -1.97 -3.92
CA ARG A 38 6.23 -0.80 -3.36
C ARG A 38 5.59 0.09 -4.43
N THR A 39 6.24 0.24 -5.57
CA THR A 39 5.78 1.12 -6.67
C THR A 39 4.65 0.47 -7.47
N TYR A 40 4.68 -0.86 -7.63
CA TYR A 40 3.80 -1.59 -8.55
C TYR A 40 2.91 -2.66 -7.90
N ALA A 41 3.24 -3.16 -6.71
CA ALA A 41 2.36 -4.03 -5.91
C ALA A 41 1.20 -3.23 -5.28
N GLY A 42 1.26 -1.89 -5.35
CA GLY A 42 0.18 -0.99 -4.98
C GLY A 42 -0.72 -0.59 -6.17
N ASP A 43 -1.83 -1.33 -6.32
CA ASP A 43 -3.17 -0.75 -6.08
C ASP A 43 -4.05 -0.29 -7.25
N ASP A 44 -3.70 -0.44 -8.54
CA ASP A 44 -4.68 -0.09 -9.60
C ASP A 44 -5.74 -1.18 -9.79
N ALA A 45 -5.31 -2.44 -9.91
CA ALA A 45 -6.24 -3.56 -10.03
C ALA A 45 -7.01 -3.80 -8.73
N ASN A 46 -6.36 -3.60 -7.57
CA ASN A 46 -6.97 -3.83 -6.26
C ASN A 46 -7.92 -2.68 -5.86
N ARG A 47 -7.58 -1.40 -6.09
CA ARG A 47 -8.55 -0.28 -5.93
C ARG A 47 -9.74 -0.40 -6.86
N ARG A 48 -9.52 -0.75 -8.14
CA ARG A 48 -10.63 -0.93 -9.09
C ARG A 48 -11.54 -2.06 -8.66
N GLU A 49 -10.97 -3.16 -8.18
CA GLU A 49 -11.75 -4.30 -7.68
C GLU A 49 -12.49 -3.97 -6.37
N ALA A 50 -11.83 -3.30 -5.42
CA ALA A 50 -12.47 -2.82 -4.20
C ALA A 50 -13.61 -1.83 -4.50
N GLY A 51 -13.39 -0.92 -5.44
CA GLY A 51 -14.41 0.02 -5.94
C GLY A 51 -15.57 -0.69 -6.61
N ARG A 52 -15.31 -1.71 -7.44
CA ARG A 52 -16.38 -2.55 -8.03
C ARG A 52 -17.20 -3.26 -6.96
N ARG A 53 -16.57 -3.81 -5.92
CA ARG A 53 -17.28 -4.46 -4.81
C ARG A 53 -18.13 -3.47 -4.02
N LEU A 54 -17.60 -2.27 -3.75
CA LEU A 54 -18.36 -1.21 -3.08
C LEU A 54 -19.58 -0.77 -3.89
N LEU A 55 -19.41 -0.55 -5.20
CA LEU A 55 -20.48 -0.12 -6.08
C LEU A 55 -21.51 -1.22 -6.38
N ALA A 56 -21.09 -2.49 -6.34
CA ALA A 56 -21.97 -3.64 -6.50
C ALA A 56 -22.67 -4.07 -5.20
N ALA A 57 -22.30 -3.49 -4.05
CA ALA A 57 -22.93 -3.79 -2.78
C ALA A 57 -24.40 -3.33 -2.80
N PRO A 58 -25.34 -4.15 -2.29
CA PRO A 58 -26.72 -3.72 -2.17
C PRO A 58 -26.81 -2.53 -1.20
N PRO A 59 -27.77 -1.60 -1.41
CA PRO A 59 -28.00 -0.52 -0.47
C PRO A 59 -28.23 -1.07 0.93
N MET A 60 -27.40 -0.64 1.87
CA MET A 60 -27.55 -1.02 3.27
C MET A 60 -28.55 -0.06 3.93
N PRO A 61 -29.57 -0.58 4.65
CA PRO A 61 -30.42 0.27 5.46
C PRO A 61 -29.56 0.92 6.53
N VAL A 62 -29.59 2.25 6.57
CA VAL A 62 -28.91 3.05 7.59
C VAL A 62 -29.96 3.79 8.41
N GLU A 63 -29.71 3.90 9.71
CA GLU A 63 -30.54 4.69 10.62
C GLU A 63 -30.34 6.19 10.37
N ASP A 64 -31.17 7.02 11.01
CA ASP A 64 -30.97 8.46 10.99
C ASP A 64 -29.58 8.82 11.54
N TRP A 65 -28.95 9.82 10.91
CA TRP A 65 -27.60 10.23 11.26
C TRP A 65 -27.44 10.59 12.74
N GLU A 66 -28.44 11.25 13.34
CA GLU A 66 -28.37 11.65 14.75
C GLU A 66 -28.36 10.42 15.68
N GLN A 67 -29.12 9.37 15.31
CA GLN A 67 -29.18 8.12 16.08
C GLN A 67 -27.88 7.32 15.95
N MET A 68 -27.37 7.16 14.72
CA MET A 68 -26.11 6.46 14.45
C MET A 68 -24.94 7.14 15.16
N LYS A 69 -24.87 8.47 15.10
CA LYS A 69 -23.80 9.23 15.76
C LYS A 69 -23.85 9.10 17.28
N ALA A 70 -25.05 9.13 17.87
CA ALA A 70 -25.22 8.94 19.31
C ALA A 70 -24.76 7.54 19.75
N GLN A 71 -25.13 6.49 19.03
CA GLN A 71 -24.68 5.11 19.30
C GLN A 71 -23.16 4.97 19.20
N MET A 72 -22.53 5.49 18.12
CA MET A 72 -21.07 5.43 17.96
C MET A 72 -20.32 6.15 19.09
N LEU A 73 -20.82 7.31 19.53
CA LEU A 73 -20.20 8.07 20.63
C LEU A 73 -20.36 7.34 21.97
N ASP A 74 -21.51 6.72 22.21
CA ASP A 74 -21.78 5.89 23.40
C ASP A 74 -20.81 4.71 23.45
N GLU A 75 -20.69 3.94 22.36
CA GLU A 75 -19.76 2.82 22.21
C GLU A 75 -18.29 3.23 22.42
N MET A 76 -17.87 4.38 21.90
CA MET A 76 -16.50 4.90 22.05
C MET A 76 -16.20 5.40 23.47
N SER A 77 -17.22 5.76 24.25
CA SER A 77 -17.09 6.24 25.63
C SER A 77 -17.28 5.15 26.70
N GLY A 78 -17.83 4.00 26.30
CA GLY A 78 -18.03 2.82 27.15
C GLY A 78 -16.90 1.79 27.15
N GLY A 79 -15.76 2.09 26.50
CA GLY A 79 -14.57 1.23 26.38
C GLY A 79 -13.37 1.68 27.20
#